data_AF-A0A853LM84-F1
#
_entry.id   AF-A0A853LM84-F1
#
_cell.length_a   1.000
_cell.length_b   1.000
_cell.length_c   1.000
_cell.angle_alpha   90.00
_cell.angle_beta   90.00
_cell.angle_gamma   90.00
#
_symmetry.space_group_name_H-M   'P 1'
#
loop_
_entity.id
_entity.type
_entity.pdbx_description
1 polymer ?
#
loop_
_entity_poly.entity_id
_entity_poly.type
_entity_poly.pdbx_seq_one_letter_code
_entity_poly.pdbx_strand_id
1 'polypeptide(L)'
;MTEHTMPDLVKDAAPEQVTPIVVYLAHESCTRTAHIYRVGGQHVSRVFLGETAGIDDATLTPESFAGAIDRVDDSSDFRIRGGPH
;
A
#
# COMPACT_ATOMS: atom_id res chain seq x y z
N MET A 1 32.43 -1.19 -6.23
CA MET A 1 31.51 -0.47 -5.30
C MET A 1 30.41 -1.42 -4.84
N THR A 2 30.71 -2.50 -4.08
CA THR A 2 29.69 -3.51 -3.72
C THR A 2 30.00 -4.33 -2.45
N GLU A 3 30.65 -3.78 -1.42
CA GLU A 3 30.96 -4.58 -0.21
C GLU A 3 30.70 -3.92 1.16
N HIS A 4 30.39 -2.61 1.21
CA HIS A 4 30.18 -1.90 2.49
C HIS A 4 28.75 -1.41 2.76
N THR A 5 27.76 -1.73 1.91
CA THR A 5 26.41 -1.14 2.03
C THR A 5 25.48 -1.90 2.98
N MET A 6 25.70 -3.20 3.19
CA MET A 6 24.83 -4.05 4.02
C MET A 6 24.70 -3.58 5.49
N PRO A 7 25.77 -3.16 6.19
CA PRO A 7 25.67 -2.80 7.61
C PRO A 7 24.85 -1.53 7.89
N ASP A 8 24.89 -0.54 6.99
CA ASP A 8 24.13 0.70 7.17
C ASP A 8 22.64 0.51 6.81
N LEU A 9 22.32 -0.36 5.84
CA LEU A 9 20.95 -0.83 5.59
C LEU A 9 20.33 -1.56 6.80
N VAL A 10 21.15 -2.25 7.60
CA VAL A 10 20.69 -2.98 8.80
C VAL A 10 20.33 -2.03 9.95
N LYS A 11 20.93 -0.84 10.05
CA LYS A 11 20.57 0.14 11.08
C LYS A 11 19.13 0.66 10.92
N ASP A 12 18.66 0.78 9.68
CA ASP A 12 17.29 1.17 9.35
C ASP A 12 16.28 0.01 9.42
N ALA A 13 16.75 -1.20 9.75
CA ALA A 13 15.93 -2.42 9.83
C ALA A 13 16.03 -3.08 11.22
N ALA A 14 16.39 -2.33 12.25
CA ALA A 14 16.49 -2.85 13.62
C ALA A 14 15.12 -3.44 14.08
N PRO A 15 15.07 -4.68 14.63
CA PRO A 15 13.84 -5.33 15.07
C PRO A 15 12.99 -4.51 16.06
N GLU A 16 13.63 -3.64 16.82
CA GLU A 16 13.00 -2.74 17.77
C GLU A 16 12.07 -1.73 17.08
N GLN A 17 12.29 -1.44 15.79
CA GLN A 17 11.45 -0.53 15.01
C GLN A 17 10.13 -1.17 14.58
N VAL A 18 10.08 -2.50 14.43
CA VAL A 18 8.85 -3.24 14.03
C VAL A 18 8.07 -3.77 15.24
N THR A 19 8.75 -4.04 16.36
CA THR A 19 8.19 -4.68 17.55
C THR A 19 6.93 -3.98 18.10
N PRO A 20 6.89 -2.64 18.29
CA PRO A 20 5.71 -1.97 18.84
C PRO A 20 4.47 -2.11 17.94
N ILE A 21 4.67 -2.16 16.62
CA ILE A 21 3.59 -2.30 15.64
C ILE A 21 2.97 -3.70 15.78
N VAL A 22 3.81 -4.73 15.86
CA VAL A 22 3.35 -6.12 16.05
C VAL A 22 2.62 -6.28 17.38
N VAL A 23 3.16 -5.71 18.47
CA VAL A 23 2.53 -5.74 19.80
C VAL A 23 1.13 -5.11 19.75
N TYR A 24 0.98 -3.94 19.12
CA TYR A 24 -0.34 -3.31 18.97
C TYR A 24 -1.28 -4.15 18.11
N LEU A 25 -0.82 -4.68 16.97
CA LEU A 25 -1.66 -5.48 16.07
C LEU A 25 -2.15 -6.79 16.70
N ALA A 26 -1.42 -7.33 17.69
CA ALA A 26 -1.80 -8.52 18.45
C ALA A 26 -2.59 -8.22 19.74
N HIS A 27 -2.75 -6.94 20.11
CA HIS A 27 -3.45 -6.55 21.32
C HIS A 27 -4.96 -6.66 21.16
N GLU A 28 -5.68 -7.03 22.22
CA GLU A 28 -7.14 -7.22 22.21
C GLU A 28 -7.94 -5.95 21.87
N SER A 29 -7.37 -4.77 22.13
CA SER A 29 -7.99 -3.49 21.75
C SER A 29 -7.85 -3.14 20.28
N CYS A 30 -7.06 -3.90 19.50
CA CYS A 30 -6.83 -3.62 18.10
C CYS A 30 -8.05 -4.00 17.25
N THR A 31 -8.69 -3.00 16.65
CA THR A 31 -9.83 -3.20 15.74
C THR A 31 -9.41 -3.28 14.26
N ARG A 32 -8.10 -3.36 13.96
CA ARG A 32 -7.60 -3.34 12.59
C ARG A 32 -7.56 -4.75 12.02
N THR A 33 -8.43 -5.04 11.07
CA THR A 33 -8.47 -6.31 10.35
C THR A 33 -8.11 -6.10 8.87
N ALA A 34 -7.43 -7.07 8.26
CA ALA A 34 -7.01 -7.04 6.85
C ALA A 34 -6.21 -5.79 6.42
N HIS A 35 -5.52 -5.14 7.36
CA HIS A 35 -4.60 -4.04 7.06
C HIS A 35 -3.21 -4.60 6.77
N ILE A 36 -2.53 -4.02 5.76
CA ILE A 36 -1.14 -4.30 5.44
C ILE A 36 -0.32 -3.07 5.82
N TYR A 37 0.80 -3.26 6.51
CA TYR A 37 1.67 -2.17 6.96
C TYR A 37 3.08 -2.36 6.42
N ARG A 38 3.67 -1.28 5.91
CA ARG A 38 5.10 -1.18 5.61
C ARG A 38 5.77 -0.53 6.81
N VAL A 39 6.85 -1.15 7.31
CA VAL A 39 7.64 -0.65 8.43
C VAL A 39 9.12 -0.69 8.06
N GLY A 40 9.85 0.41 8.30
CA GLY A 40 11.31 0.46 8.13
C GLY A 40 11.84 1.90 8.17
N GLY A 41 13.09 2.09 8.61
CA GLY A 41 13.71 3.43 8.68
C GLY A 41 12.87 4.45 9.44
N GLN A 42 12.28 4.03 10.56
CA GLN A 42 11.35 4.83 11.40
C GLN A 42 10.05 5.28 10.71
N HIS A 43 9.78 4.83 9.49
CA HIS A 43 8.55 5.13 8.75
C HIS A 43 7.59 3.96 8.76
N VAL A 44 6.35 4.23 9.19
CA VAL A 44 5.23 3.29 9.18
C VAL A 44 4.14 3.84 8.28
N SER A 45 3.69 3.05 7.32
CA SER A 45 2.58 3.39 6.43
C SER A 45 1.67 2.19 6.20
N ARG A 46 0.40 2.46 5.87
CA ARG A 46 -0.54 1.44 5.42
C ARG A 46 -0.37 1.23 3.92
N VAL A 47 -0.20 -0.01 3.52
CA VAL A 47 -0.34 -0.44 2.12
C VAL A 47 -1.78 -0.88 1.91
N PHE A 48 -2.40 -0.42 0.84
CA PHE A 48 -3.76 -0.78 0.49
C PHE A 48 -3.89 -0.92 -1.03
N LEU A 49 -4.95 -1.62 -1.45
CA LEU A 49 -5.36 -1.67 -2.85
C LEU A 49 -6.52 -0.69 -3.06
N GLY A 50 -6.36 0.22 -4.03
CA GLY A 50 -7.37 1.18 -4.44
C GLY A 50 -7.93 0.82 -5.82
N GLU A 51 -9.22 1.06 -6.00
CA GLU A 51 -9.88 1.08 -7.30
C GLU A 51 -9.97 2.56 -7.74
N THR A 52 -9.37 2.92 -8.87
CA THR A 52 -9.45 4.28 -9.45
C THR A 52 -10.89 4.60 -9.87
N ALA A 53 -11.16 5.85 -10.22
CA ALA A 53 -12.48 6.25 -10.72
C ALA A 53 -12.89 5.49 -12.00
N GLY A 54 -11.90 5.10 -12.82
CA GLY A 54 -12.14 4.34 -14.05
C GLY A 54 -12.96 5.10 -15.08
N ILE A 55 -13.68 4.37 -15.93
CA ILE A 55 -14.61 4.91 -16.93
C ILE A 55 -15.87 4.06 -16.98
N ASP A 56 -16.99 4.70 -17.31
CA ASP A 56 -18.23 4.03 -17.70
C ASP A 56 -18.41 4.18 -19.22
N ASP A 57 -18.35 3.09 -19.97
CA ASP A 57 -18.58 3.05 -21.42
C ASP A 57 -19.46 1.84 -21.77
N ALA A 58 -20.71 2.12 -22.17
CA ALA A 58 -21.67 1.07 -22.54
C ALA A 58 -21.31 0.36 -23.85
N THR A 59 -20.38 0.92 -24.62
CA THR A 59 -19.93 0.43 -25.93
C THR A 59 -18.42 0.20 -25.95
N LEU A 60 -17.86 -0.25 -24.82
CA LEU A 60 -16.42 -0.43 -24.64
C LEU A 60 -15.82 -1.31 -25.76
N THR A 61 -14.88 -0.75 -26.50
CA THR A 61 -14.05 -1.47 -27.47
C THR A 61 -12.58 -1.39 -27.07
N PRO A 62 -11.69 -2.25 -27.62
CA PRO A 62 -10.26 -2.13 -27.38
C PRO A 62 -9.70 -0.75 -27.71
N GLU A 63 -10.19 -0.13 -28.79
CA GLU A 63 -9.77 1.20 -29.23
C GLU A 63 -10.27 2.31 -28.29
N SER A 64 -11.54 2.25 -27.85
CA SER A 64 -12.07 3.24 -26.90
C SER A 64 -11.38 3.13 -25.54
N PHE A 65 -11.09 1.91 -25.10
CA PHE A 65 -10.32 1.66 -23.87
C PHE A 65 -8.88 2.16 -23.99
N ALA A 66 -8.17 1.84 -25.08
CA ALA A 66 -6.80 2.29 -25.31
C ALA A 66 -6.70 3.83 -25.32
N GLY A 67 -7.68 4.51 -25.90
CA GLY A 67 -7.76 5.98 -25.87
C GLY A 67 -8.09 6.57 -24.49
N ALA A 68 -8.54 5.74 -23.55
CA ALA A 68 -8.93 6.16 -22.20
C ALA A 68 -8.00 5.63 -21.10
N ILE A 69 -6.95 4.88 -21.44
CA ILE A 69 -6.13 4.15 -20.47
C ILE A 69 -5.51 5.06 -19.40
N ASP A 70 -5.03 6.24 -19.78
CA ASP A 70 -4.47 7.22 -18.82
C ASP A 70 -5.50 7.71 -17.79
N ARG A 71 -6.78 7.79 -18.18
CA ARG A 71 -7.86 8.15 -17.23
C ARG A 71 -8.23 6.99 -16.32
N VAL A 72 -8.15 5.76 -16.83
CA VAL A 72 -8.38 4.55 -16.03
C VAL A 72 -7.26 4.37 -15.00
N ASP A 73 -6.02 4.67 -15.38
CA ASP A 73 -4.84 4.54 -14.51
C ASP A 73 -4.61 5.74 -13.57
N ASP A 74 -5.42 6.81 -13.69
CA ASP A 74 -5.31 7.98 -12.82
C ASP A 74 -5.63 7.60 -11.36
N SER A 75 -4.59 7.62 -10.53
CA SER A 75 -4.63 7.28 -9.11
C SER A 75 -4.78 8.49 -8.18
N SER A 76 -5.06 9.68 -8.74
CA SER A 76 -5.33 10.89 -7.95
C SER A 76 -6.63 10.79 -7.15
N ASP A 77 -7.61 10.03 -7.63
CA ASP A 77 -8.83 9.66 -6.90
C ASP A 77 -9.03 8.14 -6.95
N PHE A 78 -9.27 7.54 -5.78
CA PHE A 78 -9.47 6.10 -5.66
C PHE A 78 -10.35 5.78 -4.46
N ARG A 79 -10.98 4.60 -4.52
CA ARG A 79 -11.71 4.04 -3.38
C ARG A 79 -11.09 2.72 -2.97
N ILE A 80 -10.83 2.57 -1.67
CA ILE A 80 -10.29 1.33 -1.10
C ILE A 80 -11.43 0.32 -0.96
N ARG A 81 -11.39 -0.75 -1.75
CA ARG A 81 -12.30 -1.90 -1.65
C ARG A 81 -11.66 -2.93 -0.72
N GLY A 82 -12.00 -2.87 0.57
CA GLY A 82 -11.49 -3.81 1.57
C GLY A 82 -11.09 -3.14 2.88
N GLY A 83 -12.04 -3.08 3.81
CA GLY A 83 -11.83 -2.72 5.21
C GLY A 83 -13.09 -3.06 6.00
N PRO A 84 -12.99 -3.41 7.30
CA PRO A 84 -14.18 -3.61 8.12
C PRO A 84 -15.02 -2.33 8.13
N HIS A 85 -16.35 -2.51 8.10
CA HIS A 85 -17.32 -1.44 8.34
C HIS A 85 -17.15 -0.85 9.75
#